data_AF-A0A930DJA3-F1
#
_entry.id   AF-A0A930DJA3-F1
#
_cell.length_a   1.000
_cell.length_b   1.000
_cell.length_c   1.000
_cell.angle_alpha   90.00
_cell.angle_beta   90.00
_cell.angle_gamma   90.00
#
_symmetry.space_group_name_H-M   'P 1'
#
loop_
_entity.id
_entity.type
_entity.pdbx_description
1 polymer ?
#
loop_
_entity_poly.entity_id
_entity_poly.type
_entity_poly.pdbx_seq_one_letter_code
_entity_poly.pdbx_strand_id
1 'polypeptide(L)'
;ELKFAVEAFWKGAKTETELQSVAAEIRRLNWAAQKAAGADLLPVGDFSFYDHVLDLLCALGGIPKRFGFDAANLSLPEYFQLARGNATQFAMEMTKWFDTNYHFIVPEWSADTEFKVNAKNLIAQIKEAKAQGYDIKPTLVGPVTLAWLGKKKDGINCRVKDLLLPKLLPAYAQLLR
;
A
#
# COMPACT_ATOMS: atom_id res chain seq x y z
N GLU A 1 0.37 15.13 -12.90
CA GLU A 1 -0.14 15.72 -11.65
C GLU A 1 0.48 15.08 -10.40
N LEU A 2 0.27 13.78 -10.15
CA LEU A 2 0.68 13.12 -8.90
C LEU A 2 2.17 13.27 -8.55
N LYS A 3 3.07 13.04 -9.52
CA LYS A 3 4.52 13.19 -9.35
C LYS A 3 4.88 14.53 -8.70
N PHE A 4 4.42 15.63 -9.29
CA PHE A 4 4.77 16.97 -8.82
C PHE A 4 4.14 17.28 -7.45
N ALA A 5 2.91 16.81 -7.20
CA ALA A 5 2.26 17.00 -5.91
C ALA A 5 3.00 16.26 -4.79
N VAL A 6 3.43 15.02 -5.04
CA VAL A 6 4.21 14.21 -4.11
C VAL A 6 5.59 14.83 -3.86
N GLU A 7 6.30 15.26 -4.91
CA GLU A 7 7.59 15.94 -4.77
C GLU A 7 7.48 17.27 -4.00
N ALA A 8 6.40 18.04 -4.22
CA ALA A 8 6.15 19.28 -3.49
C ALA A 8 5.86 19.01 -2.01
N PHE A 9 5.09 17.96 -1.70
CA PHE A 9 4.85 17.52 -0.33
C PHE A 9 6.17 17.14 0.38
N TRP A 10 7.03 16.38 -0.28
CA TRP A 10 8.34 16.02 0.30
C TRP A 10 9.25 17.22 0.57
N LYS A 11 9.11 18.30 -0.20
CA LYS A 11 9.83 19.56 -0.01
C LYS A 11 9.16 20.49 1.03
N GLY A 12 8.03 20.07 1.62
CA GLY A 12 7.24 20.91 2.54
C GLY A 12 6.48 22.05 1.86
N ALA A 13 6.45 22.08 0.52
CA ALA A 13 5.77 23.11 -0.27
C ALA A 13 4.27 22.83 -0.46
N LYS A 14 3.79 21.66 -0.01
CA LYS A 14 2.39 21.25 -0.06
C LYS A 14 2.05 20.55 1.25
N THR A 15 0.89 20.86 1.81
CA THR A 15 0.36 20.18 2.99
C THR A 15 -0.20 18.80 2.64
N GLU A 16 -0.41 17.96 3.66
CA GLU A 16 -1.02 16.64 3.45
C GLU A 16 -2.44 16.79 2.87
N THR A 17 -3.25 17.70 3.39
CA THR A 17 -4.60 17.99 2.88
C THR A 17 -4.57 18.32 1.39
N GLU A 18 -3.65 19.18 0.97
CA GLU A 18 -3.49 19.57 -0.42
C GLU A 18 -3.03 18.41 -1.31
N LEU A 19 -2.15 17.53 -0.82
CA LEU A 19 -1.75 16.31 -1.54
C LEU A 19 -2.95 15.36 -1.68
N GLN A 20 -3.72 15.16 -0.61
CA GLN A 20 -4.92 14.33 -0.61
C GLN A 20 -5.99 14.86 -1.58
N SER A 21 -6.17 16.18 -1.69
CA SER A 21 -7.08 16.77 -2.69
C SER A 21 -6.66 16.47 -4.12
N VAL A 22 -5.36 16.51 -4.43
CA VAL A 22 -4.85 16.13 -5.76
C VAL A 22 -5.10 14.64 -6.02
N ALA A 23 -4.87 13.80 -5.02
CA ALA A 23 -5.11 12.36 -5.13
C ALA A 23 -6.58 12.03 -5.37
N ALA A 24 -7.50 12.68 -4.64
CA ALA A 24 -8.94 12.55 -4.81
C ALA A 24 -9.39 12.95 -6.22
N GLU A 25 -8.87 14.07 -6.74
CA GLU A 25 -9.21 14.53 -8.09
C GLU A 25 -8.73 13.55 -9.16
N ILE A 26 -7.51 13.00 -9.03
CA ILE A 26 -6.99 11.99 -9.96
C ILE A 26 -7.88 10.74 -9.96
N ARG A 27 -8.25 10.23 -8.77
CA ARG A 27 -9.15 9.07 -8.68
C ARG A 27 -10.52 9.35 -9.30
N ARG A 28 -11.11 10.51 -8.98
CA ARG A 28 -12.40 10.97 -9.54
C ARG A 28 -12.37 10.99 -11.07
N LEU A 29 -11.34 11.60 -11.66
CA LEU A 29 -11.16 11.68 -13.11
C LEU A 29 -10.97 10.29 -13.75
N ASN A 30 -10.14 9.44 -13.14
CA ASN A 30 -9.88 8.08 -13.64
C ASN A 30 -11.14 7.20 -13.59
N TRP A 31 -11.93 7.27 -12.53
CA TRP A 31 -13.18 6.54 -12.43
C TRP A 31 -14.22 7.04 -13.44
N ALA A 32 -14.37 8.36 -13.58
CA ALA A 32 -15.27 8.96 -14.57
C ALA A 32 -14.89 8.54 -16.00
N ALA A 33 -13.60 8.54 -16.35
CA ALA A 33 -13.12 8.11 -17.65
C ALA A 33 -13.43 6.63 -17.94
N GLN A 34 -13.18 5.75 -16.97
CA GLN A 34 -13.49 4.32 -17.11
C GLN A 34 -15.00 4.07 -17.23
N LYS A 35 -15.83 4.78 -16.44
CA LYS A 35 -17.29 4.64 -16.55
C LYS A 35 -17.80 5.15 -17.90
N ALA A 36 -17.29 6.28 -18.38
CA ALA A 36 -17.64 6.82 -19.71
C ALA A 36 -17.22 5.88 -20.84
N ALA A 37 -16.15 5.10 -20.65
CA ALA A 37 -15.72 4.05 -21.58
C ALA A 37 -16.56 2.76 -21.50
N GLY A 38 -17.58 2.71 -20.64
CA GLY A 38 -18.51 1.58 -20.53
C GLY A 38 -18.09 0.49 -19.55
N ALA A 39 -17.15 0.75 -18.64
CA ALA A 39 -16.79 -0.23 -17.61
C ALA A 39 -17.94 -0.49 -16.62
N ASP A 40 -18.22 -1.76 -16.36
CA ASP A 40 -19.23 -2.18 -15.37
C ASP A 40 -18.71 -2.02 -13.95
N LEU A 41 -17.49 -2.51 -13.68
CA LEU A 41 -16.84 -2.48 -12.37
C LEU A 41 -15.56 -1.66 -12.43
N LEU A 42 -15.44 -0.64 -11.58
CA LEU A 42 -14.26 0.21 -11.52
C LEU A 42 -13.25 -0.32 -10.47
N PRO A 43 -11.95 -0.39 -10.79
CA PRO A 43 -10.94 -0.79 -9.82
C PRO A 43 -10.85 0.26 -8.70
N VAL A 44 -10.66 -0.24 -7.47
CA VAL A 44 -10.32 0.57 -6.30
C VAL A 44 -9.17 -0.13 -5.56
N GLY A 45 -8.22 0.63 -5.03
CA GLY A 45 -6.97 0.07 -4.47
C GLY A 45 -5.83 -0.03 -5.49
N ASP A 46 -6.07 0.42 -6.72
CA ASP A 46 -5.09 0.60 -7.78
C ASP A 46 -4.31 1.93 -7.64
N PHE A 47 -4.93 2.96 -7.06
CA PHE A 47 -4.25 4.22 -6.78
C PHE A 47 -3.24 4.06 -5.63
N SER A 48 -2.02 4.53 -5.87
CA SER A 48 -0.95 4.57 -4.87
C SER A 48 -0.22 5.91 -4.87
N PHE A 49 0.22 6.35 -3.69
CA PHE A 49 1.19 7.46 -3.59
C PHE A 49 2.62 7.04 -3.93
N TYR A 50 2.92 5.74 -3.90
CA TYR A 50 4.26 5.23 -4.18
C TYR A 50 4.24 3.86 -4.83
N ASP A 51 3.77 2.84 -4.09
CA ASP A 51 3.68 1.47 -4.57
C ASP A 51 2.52 0.70 -3.93
N HIS A 52 1.78 -0.02 -4.77
CA HIS A 52 0.64 -0.84 -4.38
C HIS A 52 1.00 -2.01 -3.45
N VAL A 53 2.23 -2.56 -3.53
CA VAL A 53 2.67 -3.61 -2.59
C VAL A 53 2.91 -3.00 -1.21
N LEU A 54 3.55 -1.83 -1.14
CA LEU A 54 3.69 -1.07 0.10
C LEU A 54 2.34 -0.67 0.70
N ASP A 55 1.38 -0.23 -0.12
CA ASP A 55 0.04 0.14 0.34
C ASP A 55 -0.65 -1.03 1.04
N LEU A 56 -0.59 -2.22 0.43
CA LEU A 56 -1.15 -3.43 1.00
C LEU A 56 -0.41 -3.85 2.28
N LEU A 57 0.91 -3.71 2.31
CA LEU A 57 1.70 -3.99 3.50
C LEU A 57 1.28 -3.11 4.67
N CYS A 58 1.05 -1.82 4.41
CA CYS A 58 0.55 -0.87 5.42
C CYS A 58 -0.88 -1.21 5.84
N ALA A 59 -1.76 -1.56 4.89
CA ALA A 59 -3.14 -1.95 5.20
C ALA A 59 -3.24 -3.22 6.06
N LEU A 60 -2.32 -4.16 5.90
CA LEU A 60 -2.21 -5.37 6.72
C LEU A 60 -1.44 -5.14 8.03
N GLY A 61 -0.81 -3.98 8.19
CA GLY A 61 0.06 -3.64 9.31
C GLY A 61 1.36 -4.44 9.36
N GLY A 62 1.81 -4.98 8.22
CA GLY A 62 3.00 -5.83 8.09
C GLY A 62 4.30 -5.06 7.85
N ILE A 63 4.41 -3.81 8.32
CA ILE A 63 5.57 -2.95 8.07
C ILE A 63 6.80 -3.37 8.90
N PRO A 64 8.04 -3.10 8.46
CA PRO A 64 9.23 -3.54 9.18
C PRO A 64 9.39 -2.86 10.55
N LYS A 65 9.56 -3.66 11.61
CA LYS A 65 9.68 -3.15 13.00
C LYS A 65 10.85 -2.20 13.21
N ARG A 66 11.92 -2.30 12.42
CA ARG A 66 13.09 -1.43 12.55
C ARG A 66 12.72 0.05 12.51
N PHE A 67 11.70 0.45 11.74
CA PHE A 67 11.24 1.84 11.68
C PHE A 67 10.60 2.35 12.97
N GLY A 68 10.13 1.46 13.85
CA GLY A 68 9.50 1.84 15.12
C GLY A 68 8.13 2.52 14.98
N PHE A 69 7.54 2.51 13.79
CA PHE A 69 6.23 3.13 13.54
C PHE A 69 5.09 2.27 14.05
N ASP A 70 4.00 2.92 14.47
CA ASP A 70 2.73 2.26 14.77
C ASP A 70 1.91 2.09 13.49
N ALA A 71 1.85 0.86 12.96
CA ALA A 71 1.09 0.55 11.75
C ALA A 71 -0.41 0.90 11.85
N ALA A 72 -1.00 0.91 13.05
CA ALA A 72 -2.41 1.25 13.25
C ALA A 72 -2.70 2.76 13.11
N ASN A 73 -1.66 3.59 13.23
CA ASN A 73 -1.74 5.05 13.15
C ASN A 73 -0.69 5.64 12.21
N LEU A 74 -0.25 4.85 11.22
CA LEU A 74 0.81 5.23 10.29
C LEU A 74 0.42 6.51 9.53
N SER A 75 1.23 7.54 9.71
CA SER A 75 1.07 8.82 9.01
C SER A 75 1.59 8.74 7.57
N LEU A 76 1.14 9.66 6.70
CA LEU A 76 1.63 9.72 5.33
C LEU A 76 3.15 10.01 5.24
N PRO A 77 3.74 10.88 6.08
CA PRO A 77 5.20 11.00 6.17
C PRO A 77 5.90 9.68 6.52
N GLU A 78 5.41 8.91 7.50
CA GLU A 78 5.99 7.61 7.86
C GLU A 78 5.89 6.58 6.73
N TYR A 79 4.74 6.52 6.04
CA TYR A 79 4.58 5.71 4.82
C TYR A 79 5.69 6.04 3.80
N PHE A 80 5.96 7.33 3.58
CA PHE A 80 7.02 7.76 2.68
C PHE A 80 8.42 7.44 3.18
N GLN A 81 8.65 7.40 4.50
CA GLN A 81 9.92 6.97 5.08
C GLN A 81 10.16 5.48 4.89
N LEU A 82 9.10 4.64 4.86
CA LEU A 82 9.24 3.24 4.44
C LEU A 82 9.77 3.16 3.00
N ALA A 83 9.21 3.96 2.10
CA ALA A 83 9.53 3.94 0.68
C ALA A 83 10.88 4.58 0.30
N ARG A 84 11.32 5.62 1.03
CA ARG A 84 12.51 6.43 0.66
C ARG A 84 13.54 6.59 1.77
N GLY A 85 13.31 6.01 2.93
CA GLY A 85 14.17 6.15 4.08
C GLY A 85 14.01 7.50 4.77
N ASN A 86 14.82 7.69 5.81
CA ASN A 86 14.92 8.92 6.59
C ASN A 86 16.38 9.13 7.03
N ALA A 87 16.63 10.09 7.92
CA ALA A 87 17.99 10.39 8.38
C ALA A 87 18.66 9.27 9.19
N THR A 88 17.88 8.35 9.76
CA THR A 88 18.39 7.29 10.66
C THR A 88 18.33 5.89 10.04
N GLN A 89 17.53 5.70 8.99
CA GLN A 89 17.26 4.39 8.40
C GLN A 89 17.12 4.43 6.88
N PHE A 90 17.68 3.40 6.25
CA PHE A 90 17.49 3.17 4.83
C PHE A 90 16.04 2.81 4.49
N ALA A 91 15.65 3.18 3.27
CA ALA A 91 14.41 2.75 2.65
C ALA A 91 14.29 1.22 2.64
N MET A 92 13.06 0.74 2.53
CA MET A 92 12.84 -0.65 2.12
C MET A 92 13.42 -0.88 0.72
N GLU A 93 13.82 -2.12 0.44
CA GLU A 93 14.37 -2.48 -0.87
C GLU A 93 13.30 -2.29 -1.96
N MET A 94 13.72 -1.79 -3.12
CA MET A 94 12.89 -1.73 -4.31
C MET A 94 13.49 -2.64 -5.39
N THR A 95 12.64 -3.43 -6.08
CA THR A 95 13.08 -4.30 -7.18
C THR A 95 12.05 -4.34 -8.31
N LYS A 96 12.41 -4.90 -9.46
CA LYS A 96 11.50 -4.98 -10.62
C LYS A 96 10.26 -5.80 -10.29
N TRP A 97 9.11 -5.28 -10.71
CA TRP A 97 7.85 -6.02 -10.72
C TRP A 97 7.82 -6.92 -11.94
N PHE A 98 8.17 -8.19 -11.73
CA PHE A 98 8.31 -9.19 -12.78
C PHE A 98 9.24 -8.72 -13.91
N ASP A 99 8.85 -8.90 -15.16
CA ASP A 99 9.57 -8.51 -16.37
C ASP A 99 9.22 -7.09 -16.85
N THR A 100 8.48 -6.32 -16.05
CA THR A 100 8.15 -4.93 -16.36
C THR A 100 9.28 -3.97 -16.00
N ASN A 101 9.13 -2.70 -16.40
CA ASN A 101 9.98 -1.60 -15.92
C ASN A 101 9.43 -0.93 -14.65
N TYR A 102 8.30 -1.41 -14.11
CA TYR A 102 7.81 -0.97 -12.82
C TYR A 102 8.65 -1.59 -11.71
N HIS A 103 8.82 -0.86 -10.61
CA HIS A 103 9.55 -1.34 -9.44
C HIS A 103 8.65 -1.23 -8.21
N PHE A 104 8.66 -2.26 -7.37
CA PHE A 104 7.84 -2.35 -6.17
C PHE A 104 8.70 -2.41 -4.91
N ILE A 105 8.11 -2.06 -3.76
CA ILE A 105 8.75 -2.15 -2.46
C ILE A 105 8.66 -3.59 -1.95
N VAL A 106 9.81 -4.21 -1.75
CA VAL A 106 9.95 -5.60 -1.32
C VAL A 106 9.57 -5.73 0.16
N PRO A 107 8.54 -6.52 0.51
CA PRO A 107 8.21 -6.76 1.92
C PRO A 107 9.37 -7.39 2.70
N GLU A 108 9.55 -6.97 3.95
CA GLU A 108 10.59 -7.50 4.84
C GLU A 108 9.96 -8.45 5.87
N TRP A 109 10.37 -9.71 5.87
CA TRP A 109 9.83 -10.74 6.75
C TRP A 109 10.80 -11.14 7.83
N SER A 110 10.34 -11.19 9.08
CA SER A 110 11.08 -11.63 10.26
C SER A 110 10.27 -12.65 11.07
N ALA A 111 10.90 -13.40 11.97
CA ALA A 111 10.21 -14.37 12.82
C ALA A 111 9.07 -13.75 13.64
N ASP A 112 9.27 -12.49 14.02
CA ASP A 112 8.38 -11.67 14.83
C ASP A 112 7.47 -10.73 14.00
N THR A 113 7.38 -10.94 12.68
CA THR A 113 6.37 -10.25 11.85
C THR A 113 4.97 -10.54 12.39
N GLU A 114 4.21 -9.46 12.55
CA GLU A 114 2.83 -9.43 13.00
C GLU A 114 2.00 -8.64 12.00
N PHE A 115 0.70 -8.93 11.94
CA PHE A 115 -0.25 -8.23 11.10
C PHE A 115 -1.33 -7.64 11.98
N LYS A 116 -1.50 -6.33 11.89
CA LYS A 116 -2.55 -5.56 12.59
C LYS A 116 -3.26 -4.71 11.54
N VAL A 117 -4.38 -5.24 11.05
CA VAL A 117 -5.06 -4.66 9.90
C VAL A 117 -5.53 -3.24 10.20
N ASN A 118 -5.18 -2.33 9.30
CA ASN A 118 -5.62 -0.94 9.28
C ASN A 118 -5.94 -0.52 7.84
N ALA A 119 -7.16 -0.82 7.40
CA ALA A 119 -7.59 -0.59 6.03
C ALA A 119 -8.20 0.81 5.78
N LYS A 120 -7.98 1.78 6.68
CA LYS A 120 -8.64 3.10 6.63
C LYS A 120 -8.53 3.77 5.26
N ASN A 121 -7.34 3.75 4.65
CA ASN A 121 -7.10 4.37 3.34
C ASN A 121 -7.86 3.67 2.21
N LEU A 122 -7.81 2.34 2.13
CA LEU A 122 -8.55 1.56 1.13
C LEU A 122 -10.07 1.75 1.30
N ILE A 123 -10.56 1.69 2.54
CA ILE A 123 -11.99 1.90 2.85
C ILE A 123 -12.42 3.32 2.47
N ALA A 124 -11.58 4.33 2.68
CA ALA A 124 -11.88 5.70 2.29
C ALA A 124 -12.04 5.82 0.77
N GLN A 125 -11.14 5.23 -0.03
CA GLN A 125 -11.25 5.21 -1.50
C GLN A 125 -12.49 4.43 -1.97
N ILE A 126 -12.82 3.31 -1.32
CA ILE A 126 -14.05 2.55 -1.60
C ILE A 126 -15.28 3.41 -1.36
N LYS A 127 -15.33 4.12 -0.22
CA LYS A 127 -16.45 5.01 0.12
C LYS A 127 -16.54 6.18 -0.85
N GLU A 128 -15.40 6.75 -1.26
CA GLU A 128 -15.31 7.84 -2.22
C GLU A 128 -15.90 7.45 -3.59
N ALA A 129 -15.51 6.28 -4.12
CA ALA A 129 -16.05 5.78 -5.38
C ALA A 129 -17.55 5.44 -5.28
N LYS A 130 -17.97 4.80 -4.19
CA LYS A 130 -19.39 4.48 -3.95
C LYS A 130 -20.25 5.73 -3.80
N ALA A 131 -19.75 6.78 -3.15
CA ALA A 131 -20.46 8.04 -2.99
C ALA A 131 -20.71 8.75 -4.33
N GLN A 132 -19.92 8.44 -5.36
CA GLN A 132 -20.12 8.92 -6.74
C GLN A 132 -21.06 8.02 -7.56
N GLY A 133 -21.61 6.96 -6.97
CA GLY A 133 -22.55 6.04 -7.63
C GLY A 133 -21.89 4.98 -8.52
N TYR A 134 -20.59 4.71 -8.35
CA TYR A 134 -19.90 3.69 -9.11
C TYR A 134 -19.97 2.31 -8.45
N ASP A 135 -20.22 1.29 -9.27
CA ASP A 135 -19.94 -0.10 -8.93
C ASP A 135 -18.43 -0.35 -9.01
N ILE A 136 -17.90 -1.03 -7.99
CA ILE A 136 -16.46 -1.14 -7.77
C ILE A 136 -15.99 -2.59 -7.65
N LYS A 137 -14.71 -2.79 -7.93
CA LYS A 137 -13.95 -4.01 -7.68
C LYS A 137 -12.66 -3.66 -6.92
N PRO A 138 -12.61 -3.87 -5.60
CA PRO A 138 -11.36 -3.72 -4.86
C PRO A 138 -10.27 -4.63 -5.43
N THR A 139 -9.06 -4.09 -5.58
CA THR A 139 -7.89 -4.76 -6.14
C THR A 139 -6.80 -4.86 -5.09
N LEU A 140 -6.31 -6.07 -4.86
CA LEU A 140 -5.29 -6.38 -3.85
C LEU A 140 -4.34 -7.44 -4.41
N VAL A 141 -3.06 -7.34 -4.06
CA VAL A 141 -2.12 -8.45 -4.29
C VAL A 141 -2.56 -9.65 -3.44
N GLY A 142 -2.57 -10.85 -4.01
CA GLY A 142 -2.99 -12.05 -3.28
C GLY A 142 -2.01 -12.44 -2.15
N PRO A 143 -2.48 -13.10 -1.08
CA PRO A 143 -1.65 -13.40 0.09
C PRO A 143 -0.44 -14.30 -0.22
N VAL A 144 -0.60 -15.26 -1.13
CA VAL A 144 0.50 -16.14 -1.57
C VAL A 144 1.55 -15.34 -2.35
N THR A 145 1.11 -14.48 -3.27
CA THR A 145 1.99 -13.60 -4.05
C THR A 145 2.73 -12.61 -3.15
N LEU A 146 2.03 -11.97 -2.20
CA LEU A 146 2.64 -11.03 -1.26
C LEU A 146 3.73 -11.72 -0.42
N ALA A 147 3.43 -12.89 0.15
CA ALA A 147 4.40 -13.65 0.92
C ALA A 147 5.62 -14.06 0.07
N TRP A 148 5.40 -14.47 -1.18
CA TRP A 148 6.44 -14.90 -2.11
C TRP A 148 7.37 -13.76 -2.57
N LEU A 149 6.81 -12.56 -2.78
CA LEU A 149 7.56 -11.41 -3.29
C LEU A 149 8.45 -10.74 -2.24
N GLY A 150 8.24 -11.01 -0.95
CA GLY A 150 9.07 -10.46 0.11
C GLY A 150 10.34 -11.27 0.40
N LYS A 151 11.24 -10.67 1.20
CA LYS A 151 12.51 -11.27 1.57
C LYS A 151 12.61 -11.54 3.06
N LYS A 152 13.24 -12.66 3.39
CA LYS A 152 13.63 -12.96 4.77
C LYS A 152 14.66 -11.94 5.27
N LYS A 153 14.45 -11.49 6.50
CA LYS A 153 15.42 -10.83 7.35
C LYS A 153 15.90 -11.81 8.42
N ASP A 154 16.80 -11.34 9.29
CA ASP A 154 17.50 -12.18 10.24
C ASP A 154 16.55 -13.02 11.12
N GLY A 155 16.96 -14.25 11.43
CA GLY A 155 16.24 -15.15 12.34
C GLY A 155 15.18 -16.06 11.70
N ILE A 156 15.01 -16.08 10.37
CA ILE A 156 14.09 -17.03 9.69
C ILE A 156 14.84 -18.26 9.16
N ASN A 157 14.69 -19.39 9.87
CA ASN A 157 15.27 -20.68 9.49
C ASN A 157 14.29 -21.64 8.77
N CYS A 158 13.02 -21.26 8.61
CA CYS A 158 11.99 -22.05 7.91
C CYS A 158 11.61 -21.42 6.55
N ARG A 159 10.69 -22.05 5.80
CA ARG A 159 10.16 -21.44 4.57
C ARG A 159 9.25 -20.27 4.94
N VAL A 160 9.32 -19.18 4.18
CA VAL A 160 8.52 -17.97 4.42
C VAL A 160 7.03 -18.29 4.55
N LYS A 161 6.52 -19.17 3.68
CA LYS A 161 5.11 -19.57 3.69
C LYS A 161 4.68 -20.24 5.00
N ASP A 162 5.55 -21.06 5.61
CA ASP A 162 5.23 -21.84 6.80
C ASP A 162 5.17 -20.91 8.03
N LEU A 163 5.98 -19.85 8.03
CA LEU A 163 5.96 -18.80 9.04
C LEU A 163 4.80 -17.82 8.86
N LEU A 164 4.59 -17.33 7.63
CA LEU A 164 3.73 -16.18 7.37
C LEU A 164 2.28 -16.54 7.10
N LEU A 165 1.98 -17.58 6.31
CA LEU A 165 0.60 -17.85 5.90
C LEU A 165 -0.36 -18.05 7.09
N PRO A 166 0.02 -18.74 8.19
CA PRO A 166 -0.84 -18.85 9.37
C PRO A 166 -1.21 -17.51 10.01
N LYS A 167 -0.37 -16.47 9.88
CA LYS A 167 -0.62 -15.12 10.40
C LYS A 167 -1.26 -14.20 9.37
N LEU A 168 -0.87 -14.35 8.09
CA LEU A 168 -1.29 -13.51 6.98
C LEU A 168 -2.73 -13.78 6.56
N LEU A 169 -3.14 -15.06 6.49
CA LEU A 169 -4.49 -15.42 6.06
C LEU A 169 -5.58 -14.86 6.99
N PRO A 170 -5.46 -14.93 8.34
CA PRO A 170 -6.39 -14.25 9.24
C PRO A 170 -6.45 -12.72 9.01
N ALA A 171 -5.32 -12.07 8.74
CA ALA A 171 -5.28 -10.65 8.45
C ALA A 171 -6.01 -10.31 7.13
N TYR A 172 -5.82 -11.10 6.07
CA TYR A 172 -6.61 -10.95 4.84
C TYR A 172 -8.10 -11.20 5.09
N ALA A 173 -8.46 -12.21 5.89
CA ALA A 173 -9.85 -12.46 6.22
C ALA A 173 -10.47 -11.28 6.99
N GLN A 174 -9.72 -10.62 7.86
CA GLN A 174 -10.16 -9.39 8.53
C GLN A 174 -10.27 -8.22 7.54
N LEU A 175 -9.33 -8.07 6.61
CA LEU A 175 -9.34 -7.01 5.59
C LEU A 175 -10.54 -7.11 4.63
N LEU A 176 -11.00 -8.33 4.34
CA LEU A 176 -12.08 -8.61 3.39
C LEU A 176 -13.49 -8.61 4.00
N ARG A 177 -13.62 -8.51 5.33
CA ARG A 177 -14.91 -8.42 6.03
C ARG A 177 -15.41 -6.98 6.08
#